data_AF-A0A2G2M5A8-F1
#
_entry.id   AF-A0A2G2M5A8-F1
#
_cell.length_a   1.000
_cell.length_b   1.000
_cell.length_c   1.000
_cell.angle_alpha   90.00
_cell.angle_beta   90.00
_cell.angle_gamma   90.00
#
_symmetry.space_group_name_H-M   'P 1'
#
loop_
_entity.id
_entity.type
_entity.pdbx_description
1 polymer ?
#
loop_
_entity_poly.entity_id
_entity_poly.type
_entity_poly.pdbx_seq_one_letter_code
_entity_poly.pdbx_strand_id
1 'polypeptide(L)'
;MDLNSGTNETIFIKNLDTWYKIHKNFLVEKTLNELTGKESFTHAKLVSTYRSLRTNLPYLFTYKKHKHLVIHNTTNSLDGGVFSPMKMLIKIHRGLSKSLKLKMVDDYLVRDKKK
;
A
#
# COMPACT_ATOMS: atom_id res chain seq x y z
N MET A 1 9.63 25.43 20.15
CA MET A 1 8.44 25.20 19.30
C MET A 1 8.64 23.85 18.65
N ASP A 2 8.06 22.80 19.24
CA ASP A 2 8.31 21.42 18.82
C ASP A 2 7.40 20.99 17.67
N LEU A 3 7.95 21.05 16.46
CA LEU A 3 7.39 20.41 15.25
C LEU A 3 7.65 18.89 15.27
N ASN A 4 7.24 18.18 16.33
CA ASN A 4 7.39 16.71 16.35
C ASN A 4 6.49 15.96 17.34
N SER A 5 5.18 16.23 17.36
CA SER A 5 4.21 15.24 17.88
C SER A 5 3.97 14.14 16.84
N GLY A 6 5.03 13.48 16.40
CA GLY A 6 4.98 12.48 15.33
C GLY A 6 4.07 11.31 15.69
N THR A 7 2.99 11.14 14.94
CA THR A 7 2.06 10.01 15.07
C THR A 7 2.82 8.68 15.16
N ASN A 8 2.73 8.01 16.31
CA ASN A 8 3.22 6.65 16.49
C ASN A 8 2.10 5.65 16.22
N GLU A 9 2.46 4.38 16.03
CA GLU A 9 1.52 3.31 15.68
C GLU A 9 0.33 3.24 16.65
N THR A 10 0.59 3.30 17.95
CA THR A 10 -0.45 3.25 18.98
C THR A 10 -1.45 4.40 18.86
N ILE A 11 -0.96 5.63 18.68
CA ILE A 11 -1.81 6.82 18.50
C ILE A 11 -2.63 6.69 17.21
N PHE A 12 -2.01 6.25 16.11
CA PHE A 12 -2.71 6.05 14.85
C PHE A 12 -3.83 5.02 14.97
N ILE A 13 -3.55 3.87 15.57
CA ILE A 13 -4.53 2.79 15.76
C ILE A 13 -5.70 3.30 16.60
N LYS A 14 -5.40 3.96 17.73
CA LYS A 14 -6.43 4.51 18.62
C LYS A 14 -7.31 5.52 17.89
N ASN A 15 -6.73 6.41 17.09
CA ASN A 15 -7.48 7.39 16.33
C ASN A 15 -8.32 6.73 15.23
N LEU A 16 -7.79 5.72 14.53
CA LEU A 16 -8.50 4.97 13.51
C LEU A 16 -9.69 4.18 14.10
N ASP A 17 -9.51 3.58 15.28
CA ASP A 17 -10.57 2.89 16.01
C ASP A 17 -11.66 3.85 16.48
N THR A 18 -11.27 5.02 16.96
CA THR A 18 -12.21 6.06 17.42
C THR A 18 -13.02 6.60 16.24
N TRP A 19 -12.35 6.91 15.13
CA TRP A 19 -13.00 7.32 13.89
C TRP A 19 -14.00 6.26 13.39
N TYR A 20 -13.60 4.98 13.38
CA TYR A 20 -14.51 3.91 12.99
C TYR A 20 -15.73 3.81 13.89
N LYS A 21 -15.57 3.94 15.22
CA LYS A 21 -16.71 3.91 16.16
C LYS A 21 -17.72 5.02 15.87
N ILE A 22 -17.25 6.22 15.54
CA ILE A 22 -18.12 7.37 15.20
C ILE A 22 -18.83 7.14 13.86
N HIS A 23 -18.12 6.62 12.86
CA HIS A 23 -18.62 6.56 11.48
C HIS A 23 -19.13 5.17 11.05
N LYS A 24 -19.21 4.20 11.97
CA LYS A 24 -19.58 2.81 11.66
C LYS A 24 -20.89 2.72 10.86
N ASN A 25 -21.92 3.45 11.30
CA ASN A 25 -23.25 3.40 10.68
C ASN A 25 -23.22 3.92 9.24
N PHE A 26 -22.44 4.98 8.99
CA PHE A 26 -22.23 5.53 7.66
C PHE A 26 -21.48 4.55 6.74
N LEU A 27 -20.49 3.82 7.27
CA LEU A 27 -19.71 2.86 6.48
C LEU A 27 -20.48 1.60 6.07
N VAL A 28 -21.44 1.17 6.89
CA VAL A 28 -22.25 -0.03 6.59
C VAL A 28 -23.46 0.27 5.73
N GLU A 29 -23.71 1.55 5.41
CA GLU A 29 -24.80 1.96 4.54
C GLU A 29 -24.67 1.30 3.17
N LYS A 30 -25.80 0.78 2.67
CA LYS A 30 -25.90 0.13 1.39
C LYS A 30 -26.98 0.80 0.55
N THR A 31 -26.69 0.93 -0.74
CA THR A 31 -27.66 1.33 -1.76
C THR A 31 -28.07 0.09 -2.55
N LEU A 32 -29.38 -0.11 -2.70
CA LEU A 32 -29.96 -1.11 -3.59
C LEU A 32 -30.02 -0.54 -5.02
N ASN A 33 -29.51 -1.28 -5.99
CA ASN A 33 -29.72 -0.98 -7.39
C ASN A 33 -31.03 -1.61 -7.85
N GLU A 34 -32.07 -0.80 -8.06
CA GLU A 34 -33.43 -1.28 -8.40
C GLU A 34 -33.49 -2.09 -9.70
N LEU A 35 -32.62 -1.80 -10.67
CA LEU A 35 -32.59 -2.48 -11.96
C LEU A 35 -31.99 -3.89 -11.87
N THR A 36 -31.01 -4.08 -10.99
CA THR A 36 -30.26 -5.34 -10.88
C THR A 36 -30.59 -6.14 -9.62
N GLY A 37 -31.33 -5.54 -8.68
CA GLY A 37 -31.61 -6.10 -7.35
C GLY A 37 -30.38 -6.26 -6.46
N LYS A 38 -29.22 -5.72 -6.85
CA LYS A 38 -27.96 -5.88 -6.12
C LYS A 38 -27.73 -4.75 -5.13
N GLU A 39 -27.32 -5.09 -3.93
CA GLU A 39 -26.86 -4.11 -2.95
C GLU A 39 -25.35 -3.86 -3.08
N SER A 40 -24.95 -2.61 -2.87
CA SER A 40 -23.54 -2.23 -2.75
C SER A 40 -23.36 -1.18 -1.66
N PHE A 41 -22.16 -1.07 -1.09
CA PHE A 41 -21.89 -0.02 -0.11
C PHE A 41 -22.09 1.36 -0.75
N THR A 42 -22.91 2.22 -0.13
CA THR A 42 -23.14 3.59 -0.62
C THR A 42 -21.80 4.34 -0.73
N HIS A 43 -20.89 4.11 0.21
CA HIS A 43 -19.56 4.72 0.26
C HIS A 43 -18.44 3.71 -0.03
N ALA A 44 -18.58 2.89 -1.08
CA ALA A 44 -17.65 1.80 -1.40
C ALA A 44 -16.16 2.19 -1.38
N LYS A 45 -15.79 3.37 -1.91
CA LYS A 45 -14.40 3.86 -1.90
C LYS A 45 -13.88 4.09 -0.48
N LEU A 46 -14.67 4.72 0.39
CA LEU A 46 -14.29 4.98 1.78
C LEU A 46 -14.17 3.67 2.57
N VAL A 47 -15.14 2.76 2.39
CA VAL A 47 -15.12 1.43 3.00
C VAL A 47 -13.87 0.66 2.59
N SER A 48 -13.53 0.68 1.29
CA SER A 48 -12.32 0.06 0.75
C SER A 48 -11.05 0.67 1.37
N THR A 49 -10.96 1.99 1.46
CA THR A 49 -9.81 2.68 2.09
C THR A 49 -9.67 2.29 3.55
N TYR A 50 -10.75 2.32 4.34
CA TYR A 50 -10.71 1.90 5.74
C TYR A 50 -10.26 0.44 5.90
N ARG A 51 -10.83 -0.47 5.09
CA ARG A 51 -10.45 -1.89 5.09
C ARG A 51 -8.98 -2.08 4.73
N SER A 52 -8.47 -1.33 3.74
CA SER A 52 -7.07 -1.36 3.37
C SER A 52 -6.17 -0.90 4.53
N LEU A 53 -6.50 0.21 5.20
CA LEU A 53 -5.76 0.68 6.36
C LEU A 53 -5.74 -0.34 7.50
N ARG A 54 -6.88 -0.97 7.80
CA ARG A 54 -6.98 -2.02 8.83
C ARG A 54 -6.19 -3.27 8.48
N THR A 55 -6.30 -3.73 7.25
CA THR A 55 -5.63 -4.94 6.77
C THR A 55 -4.11 -4.76 6.75
N ASN A 56 -3.64 -3.58 6.34
CA ASN A 56 -2.21 -3.27 6.22
C ASN A 56 -1.59 -2.72 7.50
N LEU A 57 -2.37 -2.54 8.57
CA LEU A 57 -1.94 -1.94 9.83
C LEU A 57 -0.64 -2.52 10.40
N PRO A 58 -0.41 -3.86 10.40
CA PRO A 58 0.84 -4.44 10.89
C PRO A 58 2.09 -3.93 10.16
N TYR A 59 1.93 -3.54 8.89
CA TYR A 59 3.01 -3.16 7.98
C TYR A 59 3.22 -1.64 7.85
N LEU A 60 2.23 -0.82 8.19
CA LEU A 60 2.28 0.64 8.00
C LEU A 60 3.44 1.31 8.76
N PHE A 61 3.87 0.72 9.87
CA PHE A 61 4.91 1.26 10.75
C PHE A 61 6.21 0.45 10.74
N THR A 62 6.39 -0.48 9.78
CA THR A 62 7.58 -1.35 9.68
C THR A 62 8.88 -0.55 9.68
N TYR A 63 8.95 0.56 8.95
CA TYR A 63 10.14 1.43 8.91
C TYR A 63 10.49 2.05 10.28
N LYS A 64 9.49 2.27 11.15
CA LYS A 64 9.70 2.74 12.52
C LYS A 64 10.08 1.60 13.47
N LYS A 65 9.53 0.40 13.28
CA LYS A 65 9.83 -0.79 14.10
C LYS A 65 11.23 -1.34 13.85
N HIS A 66 11.68 -1.34 12.60
CA HIS A 66 12.94 -1.93 12.18
C HIS A 66 13.95 -0.86 11.73
N LYS A 67 14.27 0.10 12.61
CA LYS A 67 15.22 1.19 12.29
C LYS A 67 16.61 0.69 11.86
N HIS A 68 17.03 -0.47 12.35
CA HIS A 68 18.30 -1.11 11.97
C HIS A 68 18.36 -1.52 10.49
N LEU A 69 17.22 -1.67 9.82
CA LEU A 69 17.15 -1.95 8.39
C LEU A 69 17.27 -0.67 7.53
N VAL A 70 17.34 0.51 8.15
CA VAL A 70 17.50 1.81 7.46
C VAL A 70 16.44 2.01 6.35
N ILE A 71 15.22 1.51 6.58
CA ILE A 71 14.12 1.66 5.62
C ILE A 71 13.68 3.13 5.60
N HIS A 72 13.75 3.75 4.42
CA HIS A 72 13.27 5.11 4.23
C HIS A 72 11.75 5.22 4.47
N ASN A 73 11.28 6.39 4.86
CA ASN A 73 9.86 6.68 5.06
C ASN A 73 9.06 6.82 3.75
N THR A 74 9.73 6.80 2.60
CA THR A 74 9.13 6.85 1.26
C THR A 74 9.66 5.73 0.40
N THR A 75 8.88 5.31 -0.60
CA THR A 75 9.29 4.27 -1.56
C THR A 75 9.99 4.84 -2.80
N ASN A 76 10.33 6.13 -2.81
CA ASN A 76 10.93 6.81 -3.97
C ASN A 76 12.19 6.10 -4.50
N SER A 77 13.05 5.61 -3.61
CA SER A 77 14.25 4.86 -3.99
C SER A 77 13.91 3.53 -4.68
N LEU A 78 12.84 2.86 -4.25
CA LEU A 78 12.36 1.63 -4.88
C LEU A 78 11.66 1.93 -6.21
N ASP A 79 10.69 2.84 -6.22
CA ASP A 79 9.87 3.13 -7.39
C ASP A 79 10.68 3.78 -8.52
N GLY A 80 11.45 4.81 -8.19
CA GLY A 80 12.27 5.56 -9.15
C GLY A 80 13.64 4.95 -9.38
N GLY A 81 14.31 4.46 -8.34
CA GLY A 81 15.67 3.93 -8.44
C GLY A 81 15.73 2.49 -8.96
N VAL A 82 14.91 1.59 -8.41
CA VAL A 82 14.99 0.14 -8.72
C VAL A 82 13.97 -0.26 -9.79
N PHE A 83 12.69 0.07 -9.60
CA PHE A 83 11.60 -0.46 -10.41
C PHE A 83 11.43 0.26 -11.75
N SER A 84 11.68 1.57 -11.81
CA SER A 84 11.57 2.32 -13.07
C SER A 84 12.56 1.81 -14.13
N PRO A 85 13.88 1.66 -13.85
CA PRO A 85 14.81 1.12 -14.84
C PRO A 85 14.52 -0.35 -15.18
N MET A 86 14.14 -1.17 -14.19
CA MET A 86 13.73 -2.57 -14.42
C MET A 86 12.56 -2.68 -15.40
N LYS A 87 11.51 -1.87 -15.21
CA LYS A 87 10.34 -1.84 -16.11
C LYS A 87 10.73 -1.39 -17.52
N MET A 88 11.67 -0.45 -17.64
CA MET A 88 12.18 -0.01 -18.94
C MET A 88 12.89 -1.14 -19.70
N LEU A 89 13.74 -1.91 -19.02
CA LEU A 89 14.41 -3.08 -19.62
C LEU A 89 13.40 -4.11 -20.15
N ILE A 90 12.38 -4.43 -19.35
CA ILE A 90 11.31 -5.37 -19.76
C ILE A 90 10.50 -4.81 -20.95
N LYS A 91 10.25 -3.49 -20.97
CA LYS A 91 9.45 -2.84 -22.01
C LYS A 91 10.14 -2.80 -23.37
N ILE A 92 11.47 -2.70 -23.41
CA ILE A 92 12.24 -2.72 -24.67
C ILE A 92 12.09 -4.09 -25.36
N HIS A 93 12.07 -5.18 -24.57
CA HIS A 93 11.92 -6.54 -25.10
C HIS A 93 10.46 -7.01 -25.05
N ARG A 94 9.60 -6.40 -25.88
CA ARG A 94 8.14 -6.67 -25.87
C ARG A 94 7.78 -8.13 -26.18
N GLY A 95 8.59 -8.82 -26.97
CA GLY A 95 8.37 -10.21 -27.40
C GLY A 95 8.73 -11.29 -26.38
N LEU A 96 9.19 -10.93 -25.19
CA LEU A 96 9.55 -11.94 -24.18
C LEU A 96 8.31 -12.64 -23.62
N SER A 97 8.45 -13.96 -23.48
CA SER A 97 7.49 -14.78 -22.75
C SER A 97 7.42 -14.33 -21.28
N LYS A 98 6.29 -14.64 -20.62
CA LYS A 98 6.12 -14.36 -19.19
C LYS A 98 7.24 -14.98 -18.34
N SER A 99 7.66 -16.20 -18.66
CA SER A 99 8.73 -16.90 -17.92
C SER A 99 10.07 -16.19 -18.04
N LEU A 100 10.41 -15.66 -19.22
CA LEU A 100 11.65 -14.94 -19.42
C LEU A 100 11.63 -13.54 -18.77
N LYS A 101 10.47 -12.87 -18.74
CA LYS A 101 10.28 -11.63 -17.98
C LYS A 101 10.51 -11.84 -16.48
N LEU A 102 10.03 -12.94 -15.91
CA LEU A 102 10.26 -13.27 -14.50
C LEU A 102 11.75 -13.52 -14.23
N LYS A 103 12.44 -14.31 -15.06
CA LYS A 103 13.89 -14.50 -14.94
C LYS A 103 14.68 -13.18 -14.99
N MET A 104 14.30 -12.25 -15.88
CA MET A 104 14.93 -10.93 -15.93
C MET A 104 14.71 -10.12 -14.65
N VAL A 105 13.52 -10.19 -14.04
CA VAL A 105 13.24 -9.53 -12.77
C VAL A 105 14.12 -10.14 -11.67
N ASP A 106 14.19 -11.47 -11.58
CA ASP A 106 15.01 -12.16 -10.59
C ASP A 106 16.50 -11.79 -10.75
N ASP A 107 17.02 -11.86 -11.98
CA ASP A 107 18.40 -11.49 -12.31
C ASP A 107 18.70 -10.02 -11.99
N TYR A 108 17.76 -9.12 -12.29
CA TYR A 108 17.90 -7.69 -12.00
C TYR A 108 18.01 -7.45 -10.49
N LEU A 109 17.09 -8.03 -9.70
CA LEU A 109 17.05 -7.86 -8.25
C LEU A 109 18.23 -8.52 -7.53
N VAL A 110 18.80 -9.61 -8.07
CA VAL A 110 20.02 -10.23 -7.54
C VAL A 110 21.26 -9.40 -7.85
N ARG A 111 21.35 -8.80 -9.04
CA ARG A 111 22.49 -7.95 -9.43
C ARG A 111 22.49 -6.61 -8.72
N ASP A 112 21.32 -6.05 -8.46
CA ASP A 112 21.17 -4.77 -7.74
C ASP A 112 21.76 -4.84 -6.31
N LYS A 113 21.66 -6.00 -5.65
CA LYS A 113 22.25 -6.25 -4.32
C LYS A 113 23.78 -6.30 -4.26
N LYS A 114 24.48 -6.26 -5.41
CA LYS A 114 25.95 -6.36 -5.48
C LYS A 114 26.65 -5.00 -5.58
N LYS A 115 25.91 -3.90 -5.60
CA LYS A 115 26.44 -2.53 -5.52
C LYS A 115 26.34 -2.01 -4.09
#